data_AF-A0A1A8C5Y4-F1
#
_entry.id   AF-A0A1A8C5Y4-F1
#
_cell.length_a   1.000
_cell.length_b   1.000
_cell.length_c   1.000
_cell.angle_alpha   90.00
_cell.angle_beta   90.00
_cell.angle_gamma   90.00
#
_symmetry.space_group_name_H-M   'P 1'
#
loop_
_entity.id
_entity.type
_entity.pdbx_description
1 polymer ?
#
loop_
_entity_poly.entity_id
_entity_poly.type
_entity_poly.pdbx_seq_one_letter_code
_entity_poly.pdbx_strand_id
1 'polypeptide(L)'
;MEPRKESHRSLSLFVTSCVFLLCVGSKRVSAGDCPADGRTWVPNGDKCYHFVHGEEDYVKSYTFERARSLCRGFGLLTIQSAEDNDFVIKYSREVWKGVVVMWMGMYYDTNSDTMRWLNENPVTYTNWESTGLSDLLPTETCVALQGNTGKWENVSCSDDVENGVVCEAAQKAETPRQQPNALISALVILSVVAIMGVSAVIWFLHQRHNLGSSVFTAFEYHPPFRVLENDQSCLVEAEETNSVP
;
A
#
# COMPACT_ATOMS: atom_id res chain seq x y z
N MET A 1 50.15 -17.90 -44.61
CA MET A 1 51.11 -17.17 -43.75
C MET A 1 50.36 -16.78 -42.49
N GLU A 2 50.46 -17.60 -41.45
CA GLU A 2 50.34 -17.11 -40.07
C GLU A 2 51.78 -16.82 -39.58
N PRO A 3 52.09 -16.03 -38.54
CA PRO A 3 51.30 -15.61 -37.36
C PRO A 3 51.47 -14.09 -37.08
N ARG A 4 51.15 -13.41 -35.96
CA ARG A 4 51.20 -13.73 -34.53
C ARG A 4 50.62 -12.52 -33.73
N LYS A 5 49.86 -12.83 -32.67
CA LYS A 5 49.76 -12.19 -31.32
C LYS A 5 50.51 -10.84 -31.12
N GLU A 6 50.01 -9.86 -30.37
CA GLU A 6 49.62 -9.97 -28.95
C GLU A 6 49.05 -8.65 -28.38
N SER A 7 48.30 -8.78 -27.28
CA SER A 7 48.27 -7.88 -26.11
C SER A 7 47.77 -6.43 -26.27
N HIS A 8 46.62 -6.12 -25.66
CA HIS A 8 46.54 -4.94 -24.78
C HIS A 8 45.44 -5.14 -23.72
N ARG A 9 45.86 -5.86 -22.68
CA ARG A 9 45.19 -6.02 -21.39
C ARG A 9 45.37 -4.72 -20.59
N SER A 10 44.61 -3.67 -20.87
CA SER A 10 44.66 -2.43 -20.06
C SER A 10 43.45 -1.50 -20.25
N LEU A 11 42.23 -2.03 -20.19
CA LEU A 11 41.01 -1.21 -20.21
C LEU A 11 40.04 -1.62 -19.09
N SER A 12 40.56 -1.89 -17.88
CA SER A 12 39.76 -2.39 -16.75
C SER A 12 39.86 -1.52 -15.48
N LEU A 13 40.42 -0.31 -15.53
CA LEU A 13 40.75 0.43 -14.29
C LEU A 13 40.20 1.86 -14.18
N PHE A 14 39.35 2.34 -15.10
CA PHE A 14 38.84 3.73 -15.02
C PHE A 14 37.31 3.89 -15.04
N VAL A 15 36.52 2.82 -14.97
CA VAL A 15 35.05 2.93 -14.97
C VAL A 15 34.41 2.65 -13.60
N THR A 16 35.16 2.15 -12.61
CA THR A 16 34.61 1.80 -11.30
C THR A 16 34.60 2.93 -10.27
N SER A 17 35.01 4.16 -10.61
CA SER A 17 35.13 5.26 -9.63
C SER A 17 34.04 6.34 -9.68
N CYS A 18 33.02 6.25 -10.54
CA CYS A 18 31.95 7.27 -10.62
C CYS A 18 30.59 6.86 -10.04
N VAL A 19 30.46 5.72 -9.37
CA VAL A 19 29.18 5.31 -8.75
C VAL A 19 29.11 5.63 -7.24
N PHE A 20 30.17 6.17 -6.64
CA PHE A 20 30.28 6.27 -5.18
C PHE A 20 29.99 7.63 -4.53
N LEU A 21 29.55 8.68 -5.24
CA LEU A 21 29.56 10.03 -4.63
C LEU A 21 28.38 10.97 -4.89
N LEU A 22 27.17 10.48 -5.22
CA LEU A 22 25.95 11.32 -5.12
C LEU A 22 24.73 10.53 -4.63
N CYS A 23 24.87 9.85 -3.48
CA CYS A 23 23.72 9.71 -2.59
C CYS A 23 23.65 11.00 -1.76
N VAL A 24 23.18 12.08 -2.39
CA VAL A 24 22.67 13.24 -1.64
C VAL A 24 21.67 12.68 -0.66
N GLY A 25 21.97 12.82 0.63
CA GLY A 25 21.08 12.42 1.71
C GLY A 25 19.82 13.27 1.66
N SER A 26 18.89 12.88 0.79
CA SER A 26 17.48 13.15 1.03
C SER A 26 17.20 12.47 2.36
N LYS A 27 17.13 13.26 3.44
CA LYS A 27 16.40 12.83 4.63
C LYS A 27 15.02 12.47 4.10
N ARG A 28 14.75 11.18 3.87
CA ARG A 28 13.38 10.72 3.82
C ARG A 28 12.85 11.05 5.19
N VAL A 29 12.02 12.09 5.28
CA VAL A 29 11.10 12.20 6.40
C VAL A 29 10.35 10.89 6.32
N SER A 30 10.67 9.97 7.23
CA SER A 30 9.91 8.74 7.38
C SER A 30 8.54 9.19 7.86
N ALA A 31 7.60 9.28 6.92
CA ALA A 31 6.20 9.44 7.26
C ALA A 31 5.82 8.15 8.00
N GLY A 32 5.38 8.30 9.24
CA GLY A 32 4.96 7.17 10.05
C GLY A 32 3.69 6.51 9.49
N ASP A 33 3.39 5.30 9.92
CA ASP A 33 2.19 4.59 9.47
C ASP A 33 0.93 5.13 10.19
N CYS A 34 -0.18 5.28 9.47
CA CYS A 34 -1.49 5.59 10.04
C CYS A 34 -2.11 4.40 10.78
N PRO A 35 -3.07 4.63 11.70
CA PRO A 35 -3.74 3.54 12.41
C PRO A 35 -4.43 2.55 11.45
N ALA A 36 -4.32 1.25 11.75
CA ALA A 36 -4.97 0.17 11.00
C ALA A 36 -6.11 -0.44 11.82
N ASP A 37 -7.11 0.37 12.18
CA ASP A 37 -8.26 0.02 13.02
C ASP A 37 -9.54 -0.30 12.20
N GLY A 38 -9.39 -0.49 10.89
CA GLY A 38 -10.50 -0.72 9.94
C GLY A 38 -11.11 0.56 9.37
N ARG A 39 -10.68 1.74 9.81
CA ARG A 39 -11.04 3.01 9.19
C ARG A 39 -10.11 3.33 8.03
N THR A 40 -10.61 4.11 7.08
CA THR A 40 -9.83 4.68 5.98
C THR A 40 -9.14 5.95 6.46
N TRP A 41 -7.90 5.82 6.93
CA TRP A 41 -7.05 6.95 7.32
C TRP A 41 -6.25 7.48 6.13
N VAL A 42 -6.09 8.80 6.09
CA VAL A 42 -5.42 9.50 5.01
C VAL A 42 -4.23 10.26 5.58
N PRO A 43 -2.99 9.90 5.22
CA PRO A 43 -1.80 10.55 5.73
C PRO A 43 -1.61 11.94 5.10
N ASN A 44 -1.25 12.92 5.92
CA ASN A 44 -0.74 14.23 5.47
C ASN A 44 0.24 14.79 6.51
N GLY A 45 1.49 15.02 6.11
CA GLY A 45 2.54 15.49 7.02
C GLY A 45 2.88 14.44 8.07
N ASP A 46 2.71 14.79 9.34
CA ASP A 46 2.87 13.95 10.54
C ASP A 46 1.52 13.44 11.11
N LYS A 47 0.41 13.72 10.43
CA LYS A 47 -0.95 13.41 10.86
C LYS A 47 -1.65 12.43 9.92
N CYS A 48 -2.69 11.81 10.44
CA CYS A 48 -3.63 10.97 9.74
C CYS A 48 -5.03 11.51 9.95
N TYR A 49 -5.82 11.59 8.87
CA TYR A 49 -7.18 12.12 8.91
C TYR A 49 -8.17 11.04 8.50
N HIS A 50 -9.29 10.96 9.21
CA HIS A 50 -10.40 10.08 8.86
C HIS A 50 -11.69 10.89 8.73
N PHE A 51 -12.20 10.97 7.50
CA PHE A 51 -13.42 11.68 7.16
C PHE A 51 -14.61 10.75 7.37
N VAL A 52 -15.43 11.03 8.39
CA VAL A 52 -16.59 10.20 8.71
C VAL A 52 -17.64 10.37 7.62
N HIS A 53 -18.04 9.27 6.99
CA HIS A 53 -19.08 9.25 5.96
C HIS A 53 -20.20 8.26 6.31
N GLY A 54 -21.38 8.48 5.74
CA GLY A 54 -22.49 7.54 5.80
C GLY A 54 -22.43 6.48 4.69
N GLU A 55 -23.58 5.89 4.39
CA GLU A 55 -23.77 5.11 3.15
C GLU A 55 -23.81 6.07 1.93
N GLU A 56 -23.24 5.64 0.81
CA GLU A 56 -23.28 6.32 -0.51
C GLU A 56 -22.57 7.70 -0.67
N ASP A 57 -21.34 7.86 -0.16
CA ASP A 57 -20.49 9.08 -0.29
C ASP A 57 -21.13 10.39 0.20
N TYR A 58 -22.26 10.30 0.89
CA TYR A 58 -22.89 11.44 1.54
C TYR A 58 -22.25 11.66 2.92
N VAL A 59 -21.95 12.92 3.23
CA VAL A 59 -21.56 13.27 4.60
C VAL A 59 -22.73 12.98 5.53
N LYS A 60 -22.41 12.41 6.70
CA LYS A 60 -23.34 12.36 7.81
C LYS A 60 -22.94 13.43 8.81
N SER A 61 -23.87 14.34 9.10
CA SER A 61 -23.68 15.38 10.10
C SER A 61 -24.02 14.84 11.49
N TYR A 62 -23.35 15.38 12.50
CA TYR A 62 -23.52 14.98 13.89
C TYR A 62 -23.41 16.20 14.79
N THR A 63 -24.02 16.16 15.98
CA THR A 63 -23.79 17.16 17.03
C THR A 63 -22.32 17.17 17.48
N PHE A 64 -21.86 18.26 18.08
CA PHE A 64 -20.48 18.39 18.54
C PHE A 64 -20.09 17.28 19.53
N GLU A 65 -20.95 16.97 20.49
CA GLU A 65 -20.69 15.91 21.47
C GLU A 65 -20.62 14.53 20.80
N ARG A 66 -21.47 14.28 19.80
CA ARG A 66 -21.40 13.05 19.04
C ARG A 66 -20.14 12.96 18.19
N ALA A 67 -19.67 14.06 17.61
CA ALA A 67 -18.40 14.14 16.89
C ALA A 67 -17.21 13.77 17.79
N ARG A 68 -17.16 14.32 19.01
CA ARG A 68 -16.15 13.95 20.03
C ARG A 68 -16.20 12.45 20.35
N SER A 69 -17.40 11.90 20.52
CA SER A 69 -17.58 10.47 20.78
C SER A 69 -17.11 9.58 19.62
N LEU A 70 -17.31 10.00 18.37
CA LEU A 70 -16.89 9.24 17.17
C LEU A 70 -15.36 9.19 17.06
N CYS A 71 -14.69 10.27 17.43
CA CYS A 71 -13.23 10.36 17.44
C CYS A 71 -12.58 9.91 18.76
N ARG A 72 -13.33 9.26 19.67
CA ARG A 72 -12.78 8.79 20.95
C ARG A 72 -11.59 7.84 20.75
N GLY A 73 -10.52 8.08 21.50
CA GLY A 73 -9.23 7.37 21.35
C GLY A 73 -8.30 8.01 20.31
N PHE A 74 -8.80 9.00 19.59
CA PHE A 74 -8.12 9.84 18.62
C PHE A 74 -8.47 11.32 18.92
N GLY A 75 -8.14 12.24 18.01
CA GLY A 75 -8.50 13.66 18.11
C GLY A 75 -9.65 14.02 17.19
N LEU A 76 -10.38 15.08 17.53
CA LEU A 76 -11.21 15.80 16.57
C LEU A 76 -10.30 16.78 15.80
N LEU A 77 -10.63 17.07 14.53
CA LEU A 77 -9.82 17.88 13.63
C LEU A 77 -9.15 19.11 14.27
N THR A 78 -7.82 19.17 14.21
CA THR A 78 -7.05 20.39 14.51
C THR A 78 -6.28 20.87 13.29
N ILE A 79 -6.16 22.18 13.14
CA ILE A 79 -5.46 22.81 12.04
C ILE A 79 -4.34 23.68 12.62
N GLN A 80 -3.09 23.30 12.35
CA GLN A 80 -1.93 23.97 12.90
C GLN A 80 -1.11 24.74 11.86
N SER A 81 -1.48 24.65 10.58
CA SER A 81 -0.87 25.39 9.49
C SER A 81 -1.85 25.62 8.32
N ALA A 82 -1.45 26.47 7.36
CA ALA A 82 -2.22 26.68 6.14
C ALA A 82 -2.27 25.41 5.27
N GLU A 83 -1.19 24.63 5.26
CA GLU A 83 -1.12 23.37 4.51
C GLU A 83 -2.11 22.33 5.06
N ASP A 84 -2.25 22.22 6.39
CA ASP A 84 -3.29 21.40 7.02
C ASP A 84 -4.69 21.84 6.58
N ASN A 85 -4.94 23.16 6.62
CA ASN A 85 -6.23 23.76 6.26
C ASN A 85 -6.60 23.41 4.81
N ASP A 86 -5.69 23.66 3.87
CA ASP A 86 -5.89 23.43 2.45
C ASP A 86 -6.05 21.94 2.12
N PHE A 87 -5.28 21.08 2.78
CA PHE A 87 -5.40 19.63 2.63
C PHE A 87 -6.80 19.14 3.01
N VAL A 88 -7.28 19.51 4.20
CA VAL A 88 -8.57 19.05 4.72
C VAL A 88 -9.71 19.48 3.81
N ILE A 89 -9.69 20.74 3.34
CA ILE A 89 -10.71 21.28 2.44
C ILE A 89 -10.70 20.55 1.11
N LYS A 90 -9.52 20.40 0.50
CA LYS A 90 -9.39 19.73 -0.79
C LYS A 90 -9.91 18.29 -0.69
N TYR A 91 -9.46 17.55 0.31
CA TYR A 91 -9.81 16.15 0.47
C TYR A 91 -11.28 15.95 0.84
N SER A 92 -11.88 16.84 1.65
CA SER A 92 -13.31 16.79 1.97
C SER A 92 -14.21 16.81 0.73
N ARG A 93 -13.81 17.54 -0.32
CA ARG A 93 -14.54 17.62 -1.60
C ARG A 93 -14.37 16.40 -2.48
N GLU A 94 -13.28 15.65 -2.27
CA GLU A 94 -13.04 14.38 -2.96
C GLU A 94 -13.87 13.25 -2.32
N VAL A 95 -14.10 13.31 -1.00
CA VAL A 95 -14.81 12.27 -0.24
C VAL A 95 -16.31 12.51 -0.14
N TRP A 96 -16.74 13.75 0.06
CA TRP A 96 -18.15 14.07 0.26
C TRP A 96 -18.75 14.80 -0.92
N LYS A 97 -19.96 14.40 -1.31
CA LYS A 97 -20.75 15.14 -2.31
C LYS A 97 -21.24 16.47 -1.74
N GLY A 98 -20.80 17.57 -2.35
CA GLY A 98 -21.23 18.93 -2.01
C GLY A 98 -20.24 19.67 -1.09
N VAL A 99 -20.64 20.86 -0.64
CA VAL A 99 -19.86 21.65 0.31
C VAL A 99 -20.34 21.31 1.72
N VAL A 100 -19.39 20.97 2.60
CA VAL A 100 -19.66 20.52 3.96
C VAL A 100 -18.97 21.44 4.95
N VAL A 101 -19.69 21.79 6.02
CA VAL A 101 -19.14 22.42 7.21
C VAL A 101 -18.70 21.33 8.18
N MET A 102 -17.48 21.45 8.73
CA MET A 102 -16.86 20.41 9.55
C MET A 102 -16.62 20.90 10.97
N TRP A 103 -16.90 20.07 11.97
CA TRP A 103 -16.49 20.37 13.33
C TRP A 103 -14.97 20.42 13.45
N MET A 104 -14.49 21.42 14.19
CA MET A 104 -13.11 21.51 14.64
C MET A 104 -13.04 21.09 16.10
N GLY A 105 -11.91 20.52 16.52
CA GLY A 105 -11.62 20.22 17.92
C GLY A 105 -11.36 21.45 18.78
N MET A 106 -12.02 22.58 18.52
CA MET A 106 -11.80 23.85 19.19
C MET A 106 -13.07 24.33 19.90
N TYR A 107 -12.90 24.88 21.09
CA TYR A 107 -13.98 25.44 21.91
C TYR A 107 -13.52 26.72 22.60
N TYR A 108 -14.46 27.54 23.03
CA TYR A 108 -14.20 28.73 23.84
C TYR A 108 -14.13 28.37 25.33
N ASP A 109 -12.97 28.61 25.97
CA ASP A 109 -12.75 28.41 27.40
C ASP A 109 -13.06 29.70 28.15
N THR A 110 -14.15 29.69 28.92
CA THR A 110 -14.61 30.87 29.70
C THR A 110 -13.68 31.23 30.86
N ASN A 111 -12.84 30.31 31.33
CA ASN A 111 -11.92 30.62 32.42
C ASN A 111 -10.73 31.45 31.92
N SER A 112 -10.26 31.16 30.70
CA SER A 112 -9.14 31.84 30.07
C SER A 112 -9.54 32.88 29.02
N ASP A 113 -10.84 33.05 28.78
CA ASP A 113 -11.40 33.97 27.76
C ASP A 113 -10.73 33.78 26.38
N THR A 114 -10.51 32.52 25.98
CA THR A 114 -9.73 32.19 24.78
C THR A 114 -10.23 30.91 24.11
N MET A 115 -10.01 30.83 22.79
CA MET A 115 -10.26 29.60 22.02
C MET A 115 -9.14 28.59 22.25
N ARG A 116 -9.50 27.33 22.51
CA ARG A 116 -8.55 26.26 22.84
C ARG A 116 -8.87 24.97 22.09
N TRP A 117 -7.83 24.22 21.75
CA TRP A 117 -7.99 22.87 21.22
C TRP A 117 -8.33 21.88 22.34
N LEU A 118 -9.18 20.89 22.03
CA LEU A 118 -9.53 19.77 22.91
C LEU A 118 -8.32 18.88 23.24
N ASN A 119 -7.31 18.85 22.36
CA ASN A 119 -6.05 18.12 22.58
C ASN A 119 -5.02 18.93 23.37
N GLU A 120 -5.41 20.10 23.89
CA GLU A 120 -4.59 21.00 24.72
C GLU A 120 -3.35 21.59 24.02
N ASN A 121 -3.16 21.33 22.73
CA ASN A 121 -2.08 21.95 21.97
C ASN A 121 -2.27 23.48 21.88
N PRO A 122 -1.18 24.24 21.73
CA PRO A 122 -1.27 25.68 21.51
C PRO A 122 -1.93 26.00 20.16
N VAL A 123 -2.65 27.11 20.10
CA VAL A 123 -3.21 27.64 18.85
C VAL A 123 -2.12 28.43 18.13
N THR A 124 -1.53 27.85 17.09
CA THR A 124 -0.42 28.46 16.31
C THR A 124 -0.85 29.01 14.95
N TYR A 125 -2.05 28.64 14.50
CA TYR A 125 -2.62 29.04 13.22
C TYR A 125 -4.12 29.30 13.41
N THR A 126 -4.64 30.28 12.67
CA THR A 126 -6.06 30.61 12.63
C THR A 126 -6.45 31.08 11.24
N ASN A 127 -7.67 30.74 10.79
CA ASN A 127 -8.19 31.22 9.51
C ASN A 127 -9.65 31.69 9.64
N TRP A 128 -9.92 32.56 10.61
CA TRP A 128 -11.27 33.06 10.90
C TRP A 128 -11.94 33.71 9.68
N GLU A 129 -13.24 33.45 9.53
CA GLU A 129 -14.11 34.25 8.68
C GLU A 129 -14.22 35.66 9.27
N SER A 130 -14.21 36.67 8.41
CA SER A 130 -14.31 38.07 8.83
C SER A 130 -15.75 38.37 9.25
N THR A 131 -16.14 37.90 10.43
CA THR A 131 -17.42 38.23 11.05
C THR A 131 -17.30 39.53 11.84
N GLY A 132 -18.28 40.43 11.69
CA GLY A 132 -18.31 41.67 12.45
C GLY A 132 -18.32 41.37 13.95
N LEU A 133 -17.41 42.01 14.68
CA LEU A 133 -17.16 41.82 16.11
C LEU A 133 -18.47 41.74 16.90
N SER A 134 -18.82 40.54 17.35
CA SER A 134 -19.68 40.39 18.53
C SER A 134 -18.72 40.28 19.70
N ASP A 135 -18.63 41.32 20.52
CA ASP A 135 -17.68 41.44 21.64
C ASP A 135 -17.86 40.38 22.73
N LEU A 136 -18.91 39.55 22.66
CA LEU A 136 -19.20 38.50 23.62
C LEU A 136 -19.51 37.19 22.91
N LEU A 137 -18.61 36.22 23.04
CA LEU A 137 -18.85 34.84 22.64
C LEU A 137 -19.64 34.13 23.76
N PRO A 138 -20.75 33.45 23.45
CA PRO A 138 -21.45 32.62 24.42
C PRO A 138 -20.53 31.56 25.03
N THR A 139 -20.82 31.14 26.27
CA THR A 139 -20.08 30.07 26.97
C THR A 139 -20.04 28.75 26.19
N GLU A 140 -21.08 28.46 25.40
CA GLU A 140 -21.19 27.24 24.58
C GLU A 140 -20.79 27.49 23.11
N THR A 141 -19.64 28.13 22.90
CA THR A 141 -19.12 28.38 21.55
C THR A 141 -18.13 27.30 21.12
N CYS A 142 -18.43 26.67 19.99
CA CYS A 142 -17.59 25.73 19.26
C CYS A 142 -17.15 26.37 17.94
N VAL A 143 -16.24 25.69 17.22
CA VAL A 143 -15.72 26.19 15.95
C VAL A 143 -15.96 25.18 14.84
N ALA A 144 -16.34 25.68 13.68
CA ALA A 144 -16.49 24.89 12.48
C ALA A 144 -15.66 25.43 11.32
N LEU A 145 -15.22 24.55 10.43
CA LEU A 145 -14.48 24.83 9.21
C LEU A 145 -15.43 24.80 8.01
N GLN A 146 -15.48 25.88 7.26
CA GLN A 146 -16.23 25.99 5.99
C GLN A 146 -15.48 25.28 4.86
N GLY A 147 -16.04 24.18 4.32
CA GLY A 147 -15.40 23.37 3.27
C GLY A 147 -15.27 24.03 1.89
N ASN A 148 -15.86 25.21 1.65
CA ASN A 148 -15.73 25.97 0.40
C ASN A 148 -14.62 27.05 0.48
N THR A 149 -14.53 27.78 1.58
CA THR A 149 -13.60 28.92 1.75
C THR A 149 -12.39 28.56 2.61
N GLY A 150 -12.52 27.52 3.42
CA GLY A 150 -11.54 27.17 4.45
C GLY A 150 -11.53 28.07 5.66
N LYS A 151 -12.53 28.93 5.77
CA LYS A 151 -12.66 29.87 6.88
C LYS A 151 -13.29 29.22 8.09
N TRP A 152 -12.90 29.69 9.27
CA TRP A 152 -13.40 29.18 10.54
C TRP A 152 -14.50 30.10 11.04
N GLU A 153 -15.56 29.52 11.56
CA GLU A 153 -16.69 30.25 12.11
C GLU A 153 -17.02 29.78 13.52
N ASN A 154 -17.46 30.72 14.35
CA ASN A 154 -17.99 30.44 15.67
C ASN A 154 -19.43 29.94 15.52
N VAL A 155 -19.72 28.79 16.14
CA VAL A 155 -21.02 28.14 16.09
C VAL A 155 -21.42 27.68 17.49
N SER A 156 -22.72 27.49 17.72
CA SER A 156 -23.18 26.92 18.99
C SER A 156 -22.73 25.46 19.10
N CYS A 157 -22.29 25.05 20.29
CA CYS A 157 -22.06 23.64 20.60
C CYS A 157 -23.36 22.83 20.83
N SER A 158 -24.53 23.50 20.81
CA SER A 158 -25.83 22.92 21.12
C SER A 158 -26.22 21.76 20.18
N ASP A 159 -27.09 20.87 20.68
CA ASP A 159 -27.50 19.63 19.99
C ASP A 159 -28.39 19.84 18.76
N ASP A 160 -28.80 21.07 18.46
CA ASP A 160 -29.53 21.44 17.24
C ASP A 160 -28.61 21.79 16.06
N VAL A 161 -27.29 21.92 16.30
CA VAL A 161 -26.29 22.15 15.27
C VAL A 161 -25.58 20.85 14.94
N GLU A 162 -25.58 20.47 13.66
CA GLU A 162 -24.90 19.28 13.17
C GLU A 162 -23.96 19.61 12.01
N ASN A 163 -22.70 19.15 12.10
CA ASN A 163 -21.68 19.34 11.08
C ASN A 163 -20.96 18.02 10.78
N GLY A 164 -20.22 17.99 9.66
CA GLY A 164 -19.37 16.87 9.27
C GLY A 164 -18.24 16.63 10.28
N VAL A 165 -17.74 15.40 10.32
CA VAL A 165 -16.75 14.97 11.32
C VAL A 165 -15.49 14.48 10.64
N VAL A 166 -14.35 15.04 11.06
CA VAL A 166 -13.02 14.58 10.68
C VAL A 166 -12.27 14.25 11.96
N CYS A 167 -11.85 13.00 12.10
CA CYS A 167 -10.97 12.58 13.19
C CYS A 167 -9.51 12.70 12.76
N GLU A 168 -8.63 13.04 13.70
CA GLU A 168 -7.19 13.11 13.51
C GLU A 168 -6.45 12.10 14.40
N ALA A 169 -5.31 11.61 13.93
CA ALA A 169 -4.37 10.82 14.69
C ALA A 169 -2.94 11.21 14.34
N ALA A 170 -2.01 11.09 15.29
CA ALA A 170 -0.58 11.19 14.98
C ALA A 170 -0.13 9.95 14.19
N GLN A 171 0.74 10.14 13.20
CA GLN A 171 1.43 9.01 12.58
C GLN A 171 2.34 8.33 13.60
N LYS A 172 2.31 7.00 13.66
CA LYS A 172 3.25 6.26 14.50
C LYS A 172 4.63 6.39 13.88
N ALA A 173 5.56 7.02 14.60
CA ALA A 173 6.96 7.05 14.18
C ALA A 173 7.40 5.64 13.80
N GLU A 174 7.96 5.46 12.61
CA GLU A 174 8.58 4.19 12.26
C GLU A 174 9.66 3.91 13.32
N THR A 175 9.43 2.95 14.20
CA THR A 175 10.55 2.19 14.78
C THR A 175 11.41 1.80 13.59
N PRO A 176 12.74 2.02 13.60
CA PRO A 176 13.58 1.72 12.45
C PRO A 176 13.27 0.28 12.05
N ARG A 177 12.54 0.08 10.94
CA ARG A 177 12.38 -1.25 10.38
C ARG A 177 13.81 -1.63 10.07
N GLN A 178 14.32 -2.60 10.81
CA GLN A 178 15.66 -3.11 10.61
C GLN A 178 15.70 -3.52 9.14
N GLN A 179 16.30 -2.67 8.32
CA GLN A 179 16.40 -2.85 6.87
C GLN A 179 16.88 -4.28 6.72
N PRO A 180 16.15 -5.18 6.02
CA PRO A 180 16.48 -6.60 6.02
C PRO A 180 17.95 -6.66 5.66
N ASN A 181 18.78 -7.08 6.64
CA ASN A 181 20.23 -6.88 6.56
C ASN A 181 20.60 -7.34 5.17
N ALA A 182 21.20 -6.47 4.33
CA ALA A 182 21.45 -6.82 2.93
C ALA A 182 22.17 -8.17 2.79
N LEU A 183 22.88 -8.57 3.85
CA LEU A 183 23.41 -9.90 4.14
C LEU A 183 22.38 -11.04 4.09
N ILE A 184 21.22 -10.95 4.76
CA ILE A 184 20.18 -12.00 4.75
C ILE A 184 19.61 -12.15 3.33
N SER A 185 19.33 -11.05 2.63
CA SER A 185 18.87 -11.10 1.24
C SER A 185 19.93 -11.73 0.32
N ALA A 186 21.20 -11.34 0.48
CA ALA A 186 22.31 -11.92 -0.27
C ALA A 186 22.51 -13.41 0.03
N LEU A 187 22.39 -13.84 1.30
CA LEU A 187 22.50 -15.24 1.70
C LEU A 187 21.40 -16.10 1.09
N VAL A 188 20.16 -15.60 1.06
CA VAL A 188 19.04 -16.30 0.42
C VAL A 188 19.31 -16.46 -1.08
N ILE A 189 19.71 -15.39 -1.78
CA ILE A 189 20.01 -15.45 -3.22
C ILE A 189 21.16 -16.42 -3.50
N LEU A 190 22.24 -16.38 -2.72
CA LEU A 190 23.38 -17.29 -2.86
C LEU A 190 22.97 -18.76 -2.65
N SER A 191 22.10 -19.02 -1.66
CA SER A 191 21.61 -20.37 -1.40
C SER A 191 20.78 -20.91 -2.56
N VAL A 192 19.91 -20.09 -3.15
CA VAL A 192 19.08 -20.49 -4.30
C VAL A 192 19.95 -20.76 -5.52
N VAL A 193 20.93 -19.90 -5.82
CA VAL A 193 21.85 -20.10 -6.94
C VAL A 193 22.69 -21.36 -6.76
N ALA A 194 23.16 -21.64 -5.54
CA ALA A 194 23.90 -22.86 -5.24
C ALA A 194 23.04 -24.12 -5.45
N ILE A 195 21.78 -24.11 -4.99
CA ILE A 195 20.85 -25.22 -5.16
C ILE A 195 20.56 -25.48 -6.65
N MET A 196 20.33 -24.42 -7.44
CA MET A 196 20.12 -24.52 -8.89
C MET A 196 21.37 -25.02 -9.63
N GLY A 197 22.56 -24.64 -9.17
CA GLY A 197 23.83 -25.15 -9.73
C GLY A 197 24.03 -26.63 -9.43
N VAL A 198 23.81 -27.06 -8.19
CA VAL A 198 23.96 -28.46 -7.77
C VAL A 198 22.95 -29.35 -8.49
N SER A 199 21.69 -28.92 -8.62
CA SER A 199 20.66 -29.69 -9.33
C SER A 199 21.00 -29.87 -10.81
N ALA A 200 21.54 -28.85 -11.48
CA ALA A 200 21.99 -28.93 -12.87
C ALA A 200 23.19 -29.89 -13.04
N VAL A 201 24.15 -29.88 -12.11
CA VAL A 201 25.30 -30.80 -12.13
C VAL A 201 24.85 -32.24 -11.91
N ILE A 202 23.99 -32.50 -10.92
CA ILE A 202 23.43 -33.84 -10.67
C ILE A 202 22.70 -34.34 -11.92
N TRP A 203 21.86 -33.49 -12.53
CA TRP A 203 21.15 -33.83 -13.76
C TRP A 203 22.11 -34.16 -14.92
N PHE A 204 23.17 -33.36 -15.10
CA PHE A 204 24.18 -33.61 -16.13
C PHE A 204 24.98 -34.90 -15.90
N LEU A 205 25.34 -35.20 -14.65
CA LEU A 205 26.01 -36.45 -14.27
C LEU A 205 25.09 -37.66 -14.48
N HIS A 206 23.81 -37.54 -14.15
CA HIS A 206 22.80 -38.58 -14.38
C HIS A 206 22.59 -38.83 -15.88
N GLN A 207 22.57 -37.76 -16.69
CA GLN A 207 22.50 -37.86 -18.14
C GLN A 207 23.73 -38.56 -18.72
N ARG A 208 24.93 -38.26 -18.21
CA ARG A 208 26.17 -38.93 -18.62
C ARG A 208 26.19 -40.41 -18.25
N HIS A 209 25.63 -40.79 -17.10
CA HIS A 209 25.49 -42.20 -16.71
C HIS A 209 24.49 -42.94 -17.59
N ASN A 210 23.39 -42.28 -17.99
CA ASN A 210 22.43 -42.86 -18.94
C ASN A 210 22.95 -42.95 -20.38
N LEU A 211 23.92 -42.11 -20.79
CA LEU A 211 24.63 -42.28 -22.07
C LEU A 211 25.59 -43.49 -22.09
N GLY A 212 25.92 -44.07 -20.93
CA GLY A 212 26.70 -45.31 -20.82
C GLY A 212 25.88 -46.60 -20.96
N SER A 213 24.56 -46.50 -21.09
CA SER A 213 23.65 -47.62 -21.32
C SER A 213 22.98 -47.54 -22.70
N SER A 214 23.76 -47.26 -23.75
CA SER A 214 23.34 -47.63 -25.10
C SER A 214 23.51 -49.14 -25.26
N VAL A 215 22.44 -49.89 -24.98
CA VAL A 215 22.30 -51.28 -25.40
C VAL A 215 22.26 -51.28 -26.94
N PHE A 216 23.43 -51.44 -27.57
CA PHE A 216 23.52 -51.87 -28.95
C PHE A 216 23.10 -53.35 -28.98
N THR A 217 21.81 -53.63 -29.18
CA THR A 217 21.42 -54.93 -29.72
C THR A 217 21.79 -54.92 -31.20
N ALA A 218 22.92 -55.52 -31.54
CA ALA A 218 23.22 -55.93 -32.90
C ALA A 218 22.14 -56.95 -33.33
N PHE A 219 21.25 -56.55 -34.21
CA PHE A 219 20.36 -57.50 -34.89
C PHE A 219 21.16 -58.20 -35.99
N GLU A 220 21.59 -59.43 -35.68
CA GLU A 220 22.18 -60.38 -36.62
C GLU A 220 21.14 -60.71 -37.71
N TYR A 221 21.51 -60.46 -38.97
CA TYR A 221 20.66 -60.68 -40.13
C TYR A 221 20.82 -62.14 -40.62
N HIS A 222 19.73 -62.92 -40.60
CA HIS A 222 19.66 -64.22 -41.27
C HIS A 222 18.41 -64.30 -42.15
N PRO A 223 18.51 -64.39 -43.49
CA PRO A 223 17.48 -65.02 -44.32
C PRO A 223 17.73 -66.54 -44.33
N PRO A 224 16.77 -67.45 -44.64
CA PRO A 224 15.87 -67.32 -45.80
C PRO A 224 14.49 -68.04 -45.70
N PHE A 225 13.77 -67.94 -46.83
CA PHE A 225 12.68 -68.78 -47.35
C PHE A 225 11.21 -68.49 -47.00
N ARG A 226 10.49 -68.25 -48.11
CA ARG A 226 9.05 -68.11 -48.31
C ARG A 226 8.29 -69.34 -47.81
N VAL A 227 7.05 -69.14 -47.34
CA VAL A 227 5.84 -69.77 -47.91
C VAL A 227 4.64 -68.83 -47.67
N LEU A 228 3.85 -68.73 -48.72
CA LEU A 228 2.57 -68.06 -48.89
C LEU A 228 1.48 -68.81 -48.08
N GLU A 229 0.65 -68.14 -47.28
CA GLU A 229 -0.81 -68.35 -47.36
C GLU A 229 -1.60 -67.33 -46.52
N ASN A 230 -2.53 -66.71 -47.24
CA ASN A 230 -3.70 -66.01 -46.78
C ASN A 230 -4.73 -67.06 -46.35
N ASP A 231 -5.20 -67.03 -45.10
CA ASP A 231 -6.64 -67.10 -44.81
C ASP A 231 -6.96 -67.10 -43.30
N GLN A 232 -8.17 -66.59 -43.04
CA GLN A 232 -9.08 -66.94 -41.96
C GLN A 232 -9.05 -66.18 -40.63
N SER A 233 -9.85 -65.11 -40.64
CA SER A 233 -10.86 -64.74 -39.64
C SER A 233 -11.42 -65.89 -38.80
N CYS A 234 -11.65 -65.62 -37.50
CA CYS A 234 -12.77 -66.02 -36.64
C CYS A 234 -12.54 -65.33 -35.28
N LEU A 235 -13.50 -64.90 -34.45
CA LEU A 235 -14.94 -64.72 -34.45
C LEU A 235 -15.17 -64.00 -33.10
N VAL A 236 -15.90 -62.88 -33.07
CA VAL A 236 -16.52 -62.41 -31.83
C VAL A 236 -18.00 -62.63 -32.03
N GLU A 237 -18.52 -63.60 -31.29
CA GLU A 237 -19.93 -63.94 -31.24
C GLU A 237 -20.45 -63.53 -29.86
N ALA A 238 -21.45 -62.66 -29.86
CA ALA A 238 -22.48 -62.63 -28.84
C ALA A 238 -23.76 -62.11 -29.49
N GLU A 239 -24.78 -62.93 -29.35
CA GLU A 239 -26.03 -63.01 -30.08
C GLU A 239 -27.15 -62.14 -29.46
N GLU A 240 -28.04 -61.72 -30.37
CA GLU A 240 -29.43 -61.25 -30.33
C GLU A 240 -30.14 -60.76 -29.05
N THR A 241 -30.95 -59.70 -29.23
CA THR A 241 -32.41 -59.86 -29.33
C THR A 241 -33.10 -58.65 -30.00
N ASN A 242 -33.78 -58.97 -31.11
CA ASN A 242 -34.87 -58.29 -31.83
C ASN A 242 -36.09 -57.99 -30.91
N SER A 243 -37.15 -57.21 -31.19
CA SER A 243 -37.75 -56.58 -32.39
C SER A 243 -38.97 -55.71 -31.91
N VAL A 244 -39.25 -54.52 -32.48
CA VAL A 244 -40.34 -54.16 -33.46
C VAL A 244 -41.74 -53.99 -32.80
N PRO A 245 -42.57 -52.97 -33.14
CA PRO A 245 -43.23 -52.75 -34.44
C PRO A 245 -42.73 -51.53 -35.24
#